data_AF-A0A3D4KV87-F1
#
_entry.id   AF-A0A3D4KV87-F1
#
_cell.length_a   1.000
_cell.length_b   1.000
_cell.length_c   1.000
_cell.angle_alpha   90.00
_cell.angle_beta   90.00
_cell.angle_gamma   90.00
#
_symmetry.space_group_name_H-M   'P 1'
#
loop_
_entity.id
_entity.type
_entity.pdbx_description
1 polymer ?
#
loop_
_entity_poly.entity_id
_entity_poly.type
_entity_poly.pdbx_seq_one_letter_code
_entity_poly.pdbx_strand_id
1 'polypeptide(L)'
;MTLTKDNSKVRLRRYEDDLYVSGTGIIIMGAWCVVKLLLGVFFGEDRDLFFEADSEPGQTAVMILTALMVGILSVLIIILHVHIGLNAVRAARGKEYKRSYLIWNVMLLLLNIVGFIGYYDMFDDMENIDSTIASILVDLTSVYVCLIVIISANRIKKIKQVISVGEENHAD
;
A
#
# COMPACT_ATOMS: atom_id res chain seq x y z
N MET A 1 -10.00 3.74 33.28
CA MET A 1 -11.00 4.13 32.26
C MET A 1 -11.87 2.90 31.99
N THR A 2 -13.02 2.83 32.65
CA THR A 2 -13.98 1.73 32.58
C THR A 2 -14.70 1.76 31.24
N LEU A 3 -14.45 0.75 30.39
CA LEU A 3 -15.13 0.58 29.10
C LEU A 3 -16.53 0.02 29.35
N THR A 4 -17.58 0.81 29.10
CA THR A 4 -18.95 0.28 29.02
C THR A 4 -19.08 -0.58 27.75
N LYS A 5 -19.81 -1.71 27.84
CA LYS A 5 -19.91 -2.73 26.77
C LYS A 5 -20.39 -2.14 25.42
N ASP A 6 -21.27 -1.13 25.46
CA ASP A 6 -21.74 -0.42 24.27
C ASP A 6 -20.64 0.39 23.58
N ASN A 7 -19.74 1.00 24.34
CA ASN A 7 -18.63 1.78 23.79
C ASN A 7 -17.64 0.85 23.06
N SER A 8 -17.42 -0.36 23.57
CA SER A 8 -16.56 -1.36 22.91
C SER A 8 -17.11 -1.81 21.56
N LYS A 9 -18.43 -2.01 21.43
CA LYS A 9 -19.07 -2.40 20.16
C LYS A 9 -19.01 -1.29 19.11
N VAL A 10 -19.27 -0.05 19.51
CA VAL A 10 -19.18 1.12 18.61
C VAL A 10 -17.73 1.31 18.12
N ARG A 11 -16.76 1.23 19.02
CA ARG A 11 -15.33 1.33 18.65
C ARG A 11 -14.89 0.20 17.74
N LEU A 12 -15.39 -1.03 17.96
CA LEU A 12 -15.08 -2.15 17.10
C LEU A 12 -15.50 -1.89 15.65
N ARG A 13 -16.76 -1.46 15.46
CA ARG A 13 -17.29 -1.12 14.12
C ARG A 13 -16.45 -0.05 13.44
N ARG A 14 -16.10 1.02 14.17
CA ARG A 14 -15.24 2.08 13.63
C ARG A 14 -13.90 1.55 13.12
N TYR A 15 -13.21 0.70 13.90
CA TYR A 15 -11.92 0.15 13.44
C TYR A 15 -12.09 -0.85 12.28
N GLU A 16 -13.20 -1.59 12.23
CA GLU A 16 -13.54 -2.45 11.09
C GLU A 16 -13.78 -1.61 9.82
N ASP A 17 -14.51 -0.51 9.93
CA ASP A 17 -14.72 0.44 8.82
C ASP A 17 -13.40 1.09 8.36
N ASP A 18 -12.57 1.55 9.31
CA ASP A 18 -11.25 2.12 9.03
C ASP A 18 -10.35 1.08 8.32
N LEU A 19 -10.38 -0.18 8.76
CA LEU A 19 -9.61 -1.27 8.15
C LEU A 19 -10.14 -1.63 6.74
N TYR A 20 -11.46 -1.57 6.54
CA TYR A 20 -12.08 -1.81 5.24
C TYR A 20 -11.68 -0.74 4.21
N VAL A 21 -11.80 0.53 4.59
CA VAL A 21 -11.48 1.68 3.74
C VAL A 21 -9.98 1.70 3.45
N SER A 22 -9.13 1.57 4.46
CA SER A 22 -7.67 1.52 4.27
C SER A 22 -7.23 0.31 3.47
N GLY A 23 -7.85 -0.86 3.65
CA GLY A 23 -7.59 -2.05 2.84
C GLY A 23 -7.87 -1.83 1.34
N THR A 24 -8.95 -1.12 1.02
CA THR A 24 -9.26 -0.71 -0.36
C THR A 24 -8.27 0.35 -0.85
N GLY A 25 -7.89 1.28 0.03
CA GLY A 25 -6.83 2.27 -0.23
C GLY A 25 -5.51 1.62 -0.65
N ILE A 26 -5.07 0.55 0.00
CA ILE A 26 -3.86 -0.19 -0.39
C ILE A 26 -3.95 -0.69 -1.84
N ILE A 27 -5.11 -1.19 -2.29
CA ILE A 27 -5.28 -1.67 -3.67
C ILE A 27 -5.12 -0.52 -4.67
N ILE A 28 -5.73 0.64 -4.35
CA ILE A 28 -5.63 1.85 -5.17
C ILE A 28 -4.16 2.34 -5.23
N MET A 29 -3.45 2.32 -4.11
CA MET A 29 -2.03 2.69 -4.06
C MET A 29 -1.15 1.71 -4.85
N GLY A 30 -1.54 0.44 -4.94
CA GLY A 30 -0.89 -0.51 -5.84
C GLY A 30 -0.99 -0.11 -7.31
N ALA A 31 -2.15 0.38 -7.75
CA ALA A 31 -2.31 0.92 -9.09
C ALA A 31 -1.47 2.19 -9.30
N TRP A 32 -1.41 3.07 -8.29
CA TRP A 32 -0.55 4.25 -8.33
C TRP A 32 0.93 3.91 -8.49
N CYS A 33 1.43 2.91 -7.76
CA CYS A 33 2.81 2.43 -7.90
C CYS A 33 3.12 1.96 -9.32
N VAL A 34 2.18 1.26 -9.98
CA VAL A 34 2.33 0.88 -11.39
C VAL A 34 2.36 2.11 -12.30
N VAL A 35 1.47 3.09 -12.08
CA VAL A 35 1.47 4.34 -12.85
C VAL A 35 2.81 5.06 -12.73
N LYS A 36 3.36 5.23 -11.52
CA LYS A 36 4.69 5.84 -11.32
C LYS A 36 5.79 5.09 -12.06
N LEU A 37 5.77 3.76 -12.00
CA LEU A 37 6.77 2.93 -12.68
C LEU A 37 6.69 3.10 -14.20
N LEU A 38 5.48 3.17 -14.78
CA LEU A 38 5.30 3.47 -16.20
C LEU A 38 5.74 4.90 -16.54
N LEU A 39 5.43 5.89 -15.69
CA LEU A 39 5.88 7.27 -15.89
C LEU A 39 7.41 7.37 -15.92
N GLY A 40 8.11 6.69 -15.00
CA GLY A 40 9.57 6.67 -14.98
C GLY A 40 10.16 6.09 -16.27
N VAL A 41 9.55 5.03 -16.82
CA VAL A 41 10.03 4.37 -18.04
C VAL A 41 9.74 5.19 -19.30
N PHE A 42 8.55 5.78 -19.42
CA PHE A 42 8.15 6.51 -20.64
C PHE A 42 8.56 7.98 -20.65
N PHE A 43 8.73 8.60 -19.48
CA PHE A 43 8.96 10.04 -19.34
C PHE A 43 10.25 10.38 -18.57
N GLY A 44 10.96 9.39 -18.01
CA GLY A 44 12.24 9.59 -17.31
C GLY A 44 13.47 9.44 -18.22
N GLU A 45 14.65 9.33 -17.61
CA GLU A 45 15.95 9.19 -18.30
C GLU A 45 16.01 7.97 -19.23
N ASP A 46 15.20 6.94 -18.96
CA ASP A 46 15.09 5.74 -19.80
C ASP A 46 14.28 5.96 -21.09
N ARG A 47 13.69 7.15 -21.30
CA ARG A 47 12.88 7.47 -22.48
C ARG A 47 13.63 7.22 -23.78
N ASP A 48 14.92 7.56 -23.83
CA ASP A 48 15.73 7.44 -25.04
C ASP A 48 15.89 5.96 -25.46
N LEU A 49 15.86 5.02 -24.50
CA LEU A 49 15.86 3.58 -24.78
C LEU A 49 14.57 3.10 -25.48
N PHE A 50 13.47 3.82 -25.34
CA PHE A 50 12.16 3.46 -25.91
C PHE A 50 11.80 4.24 -27.18
N PHE A 51 12.25 5.49 -27.30
CA PHE A 51 11.88 6.38 -28.40
C PHE A 51 13.00 6.64 -29.40
N GLU A 52 14.27 6.52 -28.99
CA GLU A 52 15.45 6.72 -29.85
C GLU A 52 16.17 5.41 -30.17
N ALA A 53 15.47 4.27 -30.05
CA ALA A 53 15.96 2.99 -30.51
C ALA A 53 16.10 2.99 -32.04
N ASP A 54 17.19 3.59 -32.52
CA ASP A 54 17.69 3.35 -33.86
C ASP A 54 17.87 1.84 -34.03
N SER A 55 17.74 1.38 -35.28
CA SER A 55 17.60 -0.03 -35.67
C SER A 55 18.84 -0.91 -35.41
N GLU A 56 19.62 -0.62 -34.37
CA GLU A 56 20.63 -1.53 -33.84
C GLU A 56 19.94 -2.68 -33.07
N PRO A 57 20.23 -3.95 -33.43
CA PRO A 57 19.64 -5.11 -32.75
C PRO A 57 19.95 -5.15 -31.24
N GLY A 58 21.01 -4.47 -30.79
CA GLY A 58 21.34 -4.32 -29.37
C GLY A 58 20.32 -3.47 -28.60
N GLN A 59 19.92 -2.32 -29.13
CA GLN A 59 18.96 -1.42 -28.48
C GLN A 59 17.55 -2.03 -28.41
N THR A 60 17.13 -2.70 -29.49
CA THR A 60 15.82 -3.39 -29.50
C THR A 60 15.75 -4.49 -28.43
N ALA A 61 16.83 -5.25 -28.23
CA ALA A 61 16.88 -6.29 -27.20
C ALA A 61 16.81 -5.71 -25.78
N VAL A 62 17.50 -4.59 -25.52
CA VAL A 62 17.44 -3.88 -24.23
C VAL A 62 16.03 -3.35 -23.97
N MET A 63 15.39 -2.72 -24.95
CA MET A 63 14.02 -2.23 -24.82
C MET A 63 13.04 -3.36 -24.47
N ILE A 64 13.11 -4.51 -25.17
CA ILE A 64 12.25 -5.67 -24.89
C ILE A 64 12.50 -6.21 -23.48
N LEU A 65 13.75 -6.31 -23.06
CA LEU A 65 14.11 -6.77 -21.72
C LEU A 65 13.59 -5.82 -20.64
N THR A 66 13.77 -4.51 -20.81
CA THR A 66 13.26 -3.49 -19.88
C THR A 66 11.74 -3.56 -19.79
N ALA A 67 11.03 -3.62 -20.92
CA ALA A 67 9.58 -3.76 -20.95
C ALA A 67 9.10 -5.03 -20.23
N LEU A 68 9.78 -6.16 -20.42
CA LEU A 68 9.48 -7.42 -19.72
C LEU A 68 9.70 -7.28 -18.20
N MET A 69 10.82 -6.71 -17.78
CA MET A 69 11.13 -6.50 -16.36
C MET A 69 10.10 -5.57 -15.70
N VAL A 70 9.76 -4.47 -16.35
CA VAL A 70 8.73 -3.50 -15.94
C VAL A 70 7.37 -4.17 -15.81
N GLY A 71 6.99 -5.00 -16.79
CA GLY A 71 5.73 -5.76 -16.76
C GLY A 71 5.68 -6.74 -15.59
N ILE A 72 6.75 -7.51 -15.38
CA ILE A 72 6.85 -8.47 -14.27
C ILE A 72 6.76 -7.74 -12.92
N LEU A 73 7.53 -6.67 -12.74
CA LEU A 73 7.51 -5.87 -11.52
C LEU A 73 6.12 -5.28 -11.25
N SER A 74 5.45 -4.77 -12.29
CA SER A 74 4.08 -4.23 -12.17
C SER A 74 3.09 -5.30 -11.69
N VAL A 75 3.16 -6.50 -12.25
CA VAL A 75 2.31 -7.63 -11.82
C VAL A 75 2.60 -8.01 -10.36
N LEU A 76 3.87 -8.08 -9.97
CA LEU A 76 4.26 -8.39 -8.59
C LEU A 76 3.77 -7.32 -7.60
N ILE A 77 3.88 -6.04 -7.95
CA ILE A 77 3.37 -4.91 -7.18
C ILE A 77 1.86 -5.07 -6.97
N ILE A 78 1.10 -5.32 -8.03
CA ILE A 78 -0.36 -5.49 -7.94
C ILE A 78 -0.73 -6.70 -7.09
N ILE A 79 -0.08 -7.85 -7.28
CA ILE A 79 -0.35 -9.06 -6.48
C ILE A 79 -0.11 -8.77 -4.99
N LEU A 80 0.98 -8.09 -4.65
CA LEU A 80 1.30 -7.72 -3.26
C LEU A 80 0.22 -6.81 -2.66
N HIS A 81 -0.14 -5.73 -3.35
CA HIS A 81 -1.14 -4.76 -2.86
C HIS A 81 -2.54 -5.39 -2.76
N VAL A 82 -2.93 -6.19 -3.75
CA VAL A 82 -4.20 -6.94 -3.73
C VAL A 82 -4.21 -7.97 -2.60
N HIS A 83 -3.10 -8.68 -2.36
CA HIS A 83 -2.99 -9.60 -1.24
C HIS A 83 -3.19 -8.89 0.10
N ILE A 84 -2.53 -7.75 0.31
CA ILE A 84 -2.65 -6.98 1.55
C ILE A 84 -4.07 -6.44 1.71
N GLY A 85 -4.56 -5.73 0.69
CA GLY A 85 -5.85 -5.05 0.71
C GLY A 85 -7.04 -6.00 0.85
N LEU A 86 -7.08 -7.10 0.09
CA LEU A 86 -8.17 -8.08 0.20
C LEU A 86 -8.19 -8.77 1.56
N ASN A 87 -7.04 -9.11 2.14
CA ASN A 87 -7.00 -9.72 3.47
C ASN A 87 -7.39 -8.71 4.57
N ALA A 88 -7.02 -7.44 4.44
CA ALA A 88 -7.50 -6.37 5.32
C ALA A 88 -9.03 -6.22 5.25
N VAL A 89 -9.60 -6.18 4.03
CA VAL A 89 -11.05 -6.11 3.81
C VAL A 89 -11.78 -7.35 4.37
N ARG A 90 -11.21 -8.54 4.19
CA ARG A 90 -11.75 -9.78 4.78
C ARG A 90 -11.72 -9.74 6.30
N ALA A 91 -10.61 -9.26 6.88
CA ALA A 91 -10.46 -9.11 8.33
C ALA A 91 -11.47 -8.12 8.92
N ALA A 92 -11.70 -6.99 8.25
CA ALA A 92 -12.72 -6.01 8.63
C ALA A 92 -14.14 -6.61 8.65
N ARG A 93 -14.45 -7.47 7.68
CA ARG A 93 -15.77 -8.12 7.56
C ARG A 93 -15.92 -9.39 8.40
N GLY A 94 -14.93 -9.74 9.23
CA GLY A 94 -14.93 -10.98 10.01
C GLY A 94 -14.88 -12.27 9.18
N LYS A 95 -14.46 -12.21 7.91
CA LYS A 95 -14.26 -13.38 7.05
C LYS A 95 -12.91 -14.04 7.33
N GLU A 96 -12.68 -15.23 6.81
CA GLU A 96 -11.35 -15.87 6.88
C GLU A 96 -10.28 -15.03 6.17
N TYR A 97 -9.16 -14.79 6.84
CA TYR A 97 -8.02 -14.03 6.33
C TYR A 97 -6.69 -14.62 6.81
N LYS A 98 -5.63 -14.43 6.02
CA LYS A 98 -4.29 -14.87 6.38
C LYS A 98 -3.53 -13.75 7.07
N ARG A 99 -3.06 -13.96 8.30
CA ARG A 99 -2.30 -12.94 9.08
C ARG A 99 -1.01 -12.44 8.42
N SER A 100 -0.47 -13.17 7.44
CA SER A 100 0.71 -12.77 6.66
C SER A 100 0.55 -11.38 6.03
N TYR A 101 -0.67 -10.93 5.73
CA TYR A 101 -0.92 -9.60 5.16
C TYR A 101 -0.38 -8.46 6.01
N LEU A 102 -0.32 -8.61 7.35
CA LEU A 102 0.25 -7.59 8.23
C LEU A 102 1.77 -7.51 8.11
N ILE A 103 2.45 -8.65 7.95
CA ILE A 103 3.90 -8.71 7.74
C ILE A 103 4.22 -8.02 6.40
N TRP A 104 3.48 -8.36 5.35
CA TRP A 104 3.62 -7.71 4.04
C TRP A 104 3.31 -6.22 4.09
N ASN A 105 2.30 -5.79 4.85
CA ASN A 105 1.98 -4.37 5.01
C ASN A 105 3.08 -3.60 5.76
N VAL A 106 3.72 -4.21 6.76
CA VAL A 106 4.89 -3.61 7.44
C VAL A 106 6.07 -3.50 6.49
N MET A 107 6.36 -4.53 5.69
CA MET A 107 7.39 -4.45 4.64
C MET A 107 7.08 -3.34 3.63
N LEU A 108 5.82 -3.24 3.16
CA LEU A 108 5.39 -2.20 2.24
C LEU A 108 5.52 -0.80 2.85
N LEU A 109 5.20 -0.63 4.14
CA LEU A 109 5.42 0.63 4.86
C LEU A 109 6.90 1.04 4.86
N LEU A 110 7.80 0.10 5.15
CA LEU A 110 9.24 0.36 5.15
C LEU A 110 9.74 0.71 3.75
N LEU A 111 9.27 0.00 2.72
CA LEU A 111 9.60 0.31 1.32
C LEU A 111 9.14 1.70 0.92
N ASN A 112 7.93 2.11 1.30
CA ASN A 112 7.44 3.47 1.04
C ASN A 112 8.31 4.52 1.75
N ILE A 113 8.73 4.29 3.00
CA ILE A 113 9.62 5.20 3.74
C ILE A 113 10.98 5.33 3.04
N VAL A 114 11.59 4.22 2.63
CA VAL A 114 12.85 4.23 1.89
C VAL A 114 12.70 4.93 0.54
N GLY A 115 11.55 4.79 -0.12
CA GLY A 115 11.23 5.46 -1.37
C GLY A 115 11.31 6.99 -1.29
N PHE A 116 11.15 7.59 -0.10
CA PHE A 116 11.29 9.05 0.05
C PHE A 116 12.72 9.55 -0.20
N ILE A 117 13.73 8.69 -0.07
CA ILE A 117 15.13 9.06 -0.38
C ILE A 117 15.27 9.48 -1.84
N GLY A 118 14.51 8.85 -2.75
CA GLY A 118 14.52 9.20 -4.17
C GLY A 118 13.99 10.59 -4.50
N TYR A 119 13.26 11.24 -3.58
CA TYR A 119 12.81 12.62 -3.78
C TYR A 119 13.90 13.66 -3.50
N TYR A 120 14.99 13.29 -2.82
CA TYR A 120 16.03 14.25 -2.44
C TYR A 120 16.62 14.94 -3.69
N ASP A 121 16.92 14.16 -4.73
CA ASP A 121 17.52 14.68 -5.96
C ASP A 121 16.49 15.45 -6.82
N MET A 122 15.19 15.22 -6.63
CA MET A 122 14.11 15.88 -7.40
C MET A 122 13.78 17.30 -6.90
N PHE A 123 14.33 17.73 -5.76
CA PHE A 123 14.13 19.10 -5.27
C PHE A 123 15.05 20.13 -5.93
N ASP A 124 16.14 19.69 -6.56
CA ASP A 124 17.06 20.58 -7.26
C ASP A 124 16.55 20.98 -8.66
N ASP A 125 15.61 20.21 -9.23
CA ASP A 125 14.95 20.52 -10.50
C ASP A 125 13.65 21.31 -10.27
N MET A 126 13.74 22.64 -10.35
CA MET A 126 12.60 23.55 -10.18
C MET A 126 11.55 23.44 -11.31
N GLU A 127 11.89 22.88 -12.47
CA GLU A 127 10.96 22.84 -13.62
C GLU A 127 9.80 21.85 -13.38
N ASN A 128 10.04 20.80 -12.59
CA ASN A 128 9.08 19.71 -12.36
C ASN A 128 8.48 19.68 -10.94
N ILE A 129 8.69 20.74 -10.15
CA ILE A 129 8.40 20.78 -8.71
C ILE A 129 6.94 20.44 -8.37
N ASP A 130 5.97 20.87 -9.18
CA ASP A 130 4.54 20.59 -8.96
C ASP A 130 4.24 19.09 -9.03
N SER A 131 4.85 18.40 -9.99
CA SER A 131 4.68 16.96 -10.18
C SER A 131 5.36 16.15 -9.06
N THR A 132 6.49 16.65 -8.57
CA THR A 132 7.24 16.11 -7.43
C THR A 132 6.40 16.23 -6.15
N ILE A 133 5.85 17.41 -5.87
CA ILE A 133 4.98 17.63 -4.70
C ILE A 133 3.75 16.73 -4.75
N ALA A 134 3.10 16.62 -5.91
CA ALA A 134 1.95 15.74 -6.08
C ALA A 134 2.31 14.27 -5.78
N SER A 135 3.45 13.78 -6.27
CA SER A 135 3.93 12.42 -6.03
C SER A 135 4.23 12.16 -4.55
N ILE A 136 4.89 13.11 -3.88
CA ILE A 136 5.18 13.06 -2.44
C ILE A 136 3.88 12.97 -1.62
N LEU A 137 2.84 13.73 -1.97
CA LEU A 137 1.56 13.70 -1.27
C LEU A 137 0.86 12.34 -1.38
N VAL A 138 0.90 11.71 -2.55
CA VAL A 138 0.32 10.37 -2.74
C VAL A 138 1.13 9.31 -1.97
N ASP A 139 2.45 9.44 -1.92
CA ASP A 139 3.30 8.50 -1.17
C ASP A 139 3.13 8.67 0.34
N LEU A 140 2.95 9.91 0.82
CA LEU A 140 2.61 10.19 2.22
C LEU A 140 1.25 9.58 2.56
N THR A 141 0.29 9.68 1.64
CA THR A 141 -1.02 9.03 1.80
C THR A 141 -0.87 7.51 1.85
N SER A 142 0.01 6.92 1.06
CA SER A 142 0.30 5.48 1.09
C SER A 142 0.85 5.03 2.44
N VAL A 143 1.83 5.78 2.99
CA VAL A 143 2.35 5.56 4.35
C VAL A 143 1.23 5.65 5.39
N TYR A 144 0.39 6.68 5.31
CA TYR A 144 -0.72 6.89 6.22
C TYR A 144 -1.73 5.72 6.18
N VAL A 145 -2.10 5.26 4.99
CA VAL A 145 -3.01 4.12 4.81
C VAL A 145 -2.39 2.84 5.40
N CYS A 146 -1.10 2.58 5.15
CA CYS A 146 -0.40 1.44 5.75
C CYS A 146 -0.43 1.48 7.30
N LEU A 147 -0.25 2.66 7.90
CA LEU A 147 -0.32 2.83 9.35
C LEU A 147 -1.74 2.55 9.88
N ILE A 148 -2.79 3.03 9.21
CA ILE A 148 -4.18 2.73 9.58
C ILE A 148 -4.42 1.23 9.58
N VAL A 149 -4.00 0.51 8.53
CA VAL A 149 -4.17 -0.96 8.46
C VAL A 149 -3.57 -1.64 9.69
N ILE A 150 -2.35 -1.27 10.08
CA ILE A 150 -1.65 -1.84 11.25
C ILE A 150 -2.38 -1.50 12.55
N ILE A 151 -2.76 -0.23 12.74
CA ILE A 151 -3.40 0.24 13.97
C ILE A 151 -4.78 -0.42 14.12
N SER A 152 -5.61 -0.38 13.08
CA SER A 152 -6.97 -0.90 13.09
C SER A 152 -6.98 -2.42 13.30
N ALA A 153 -6.14 -3.18 12.59
CA ALA A 153 -6.05 -4.63 12.77
C ALA A 153 -5.67 -5.01 14.22
N ASN A 154 -4.71 -4.30 14.82
CA ASN A 154 -4.30 -4.54 16.20
C ASN A 154 -5.38 -4.15 17.21
N ARG A 155 -6.11 -3.05 16.99
CA ARG A 155 -7.20 -2.60 17.85
C ARG A 155 -8.40 -3.55 17.80
N ILE A 156 -8.79 -4.02 16.61
CA ILE A 156 -9.85 -5.02 16.43
C ILE A 156 -9.54 -6.27 17.24
N LYS A 157 -8.31 -6.81 17.12
CA LYS A 157 -7.90 -8.00 17.88
C LYS A 157 -8.05 -7.80 19.39
N LYS A 158 -7.55 -6.68 19.91
CA LYS A 158 -7.63 -6.35 21.35
C LYS A 158 -9.07 -6.22 21.83
N ILE A 159 -9.94 -5.54 21.06
CA ILE A 159 -11.34 -5.34 21.46
C ILE A 159 -12.12 -6.66 21.42
N LYS A 160 -11.93 -7.50 20.40
CA LYS A 160 -12.58 -8.82 20.31
C LYS A 160 -12.21 -9.72 21.50
N GLN A 161 -10.94 -9.70 21.93
CA GLN A 161 -10.50 -10.45 23.13
C GLN A 161 -11.16 -9.95 24.42
N VAL A 162 -11.35 -8.64 24.58
CA VAL A 162 -12.03 -8.07 25.76
C VAL A 162 -13.51 -8.44 25.79
N ILE A 163 -14.17 -8.44 24.62
CA ILE A 163 -15.59 -8.80 24.51
C ILE A 163 -15.80 -10.28 24.85
N SER A 164 -14.96 -11.19 24.35
CA SER A 164 -15.11 -12.63 24.62
C SER A 164 -14.95 -12.99 26.09
N VAL A 165 -13.95 -12.43 26.78
CA VAL A 165 -13.73 -12.66 28.23
C VAL A 165 -14.89 -12.09 29.06
N GLY A 166 -15.47 -10.97 28.64
CA GLY A 166 -16.64 -10.39 29.31
C GLY A 166 -17.94 -11.18 29.11
N GLU A 167 -18.03 -12.04 28.10
CA GLU A 167 -19.20 -12.91 27.87
C GLU A 167 -19.13 -14.19 28.72
N GLU A 168 -17.93 -14.74 28.96
CA GLU A 168 -17.72 -15.89 29.86
C GLU A 168 -18.06 -15.53 31.32
N ASN A 169 -17.60 -14.37 31.81
CA ASN A 169 -17.82 -13.94 33.21
C ASN A 169 -19.29 -13.61 33.58
N HIS A 170 -20.21 -13.57 32.61
CA HIS A 170 -21.64 -13.34 32.85
C HIS A 170 -22.49 -14.60 32.65
N ALA A 171 -21.87 -15.71 32.22
CA ALA A 171 -22.51 -17.01 32.07
C ALA A 171 -22.42 -17.88 33.34
N ASP A 172 -21.56 -17.49 34.29
CA ASP A 172 -21.40 -18.07 35.63
C ASP A 172 -22.19 -17.30 36.70
#